data_AF-A0A811MD14-F1
#
_entry.id   AF-A0A811MD14-F1
#
_cell.length_a   1.000
_cell.length_b   1.000
_cell.length_c   1.000
_cell.angle_alpha   90.00
_cell.angle_beta   90.00
_cell.angle_gamma   90.00
#
_symmetry.space_group_name_H-M   'P 1'
#
loop_
_entity.id
_entity.type
_entity.pdbx_description
1 polymer ?
#
loop_
_entity_poly.entity_id
_entity_poly.type
_entity_poly.pdbx_seq_one_letter_code
_entity_poly.pdbx_strand_id
1 'polypeptide(L)'
;MASPQRGLVPLHFGAALQQSSALAMQDAHNLFEQAIHLMQCSTTSSQKLSFYVCYFSFHQIALEYEQKMTSADGAEQTEIRCRRPAVPHEQMRYVHFPRPVTYDRGECACNPVRFFVIISMQRSGSGWFETLLNSHPNVSSNGEIFSVRDRRENISTIFETLDRLYDMDWITSAAKNECTAAFGLKWMLNQGLMENHRDIVNYLNRRGAMVIFLFRRNTLRRLISVSANNYDRKTKQLNGIHKSHVHSKEEAEILARFKPELDVSTLIPSIRNAQRAMRTCLGRFSNTRHMVLYYEDVIRDRNALSRVQEFLGVPVRNLSSKHVKIHTRPLPDLVDNWEQVSQVLNGTQYGRFLDDADYVK
;
A
#
# COMPACT_ATOMS: atom_id res chain seq x y z
N MET A 1 13.76 -11.86 89.68
CA MET A 1 12.46 -11.18 89.85
C MET A 1 12.48 -9.95 88.97
N ALA A 2 11.55 -9.63 88.08
CA ALA A 2 10.45 -10.35 87.44
C ALA A 2 10.11 -9.51 86.18
N SER A 3 9.78 -10.16 85.07
CA SER A 3 9.22 -9.52 83.86
C SER A 3 7.83 -8.94 84.11
N PRO A 4 7.31 -8.15 83.15
CA PRO A 4 5.98 -8.45 82.64
C PRO A 4 5.91 -8.49 81.10
N GLN A 5 4.87 -9.19 80.65
CA GLN A 5 4.60 -9.70 79.31
C GLN A 5 3.73 -8.77 78.44
N ARG A 6 3.95 -8.89 77.13
CA ARG A 6 3.03 -8.92 75.96
C ARG A 6 1.72 -8.11 75.95
N GLY A 7 1.57 -7.34 74.87
CA GLY A 7 0.30 -7.15 74.16
C GLY A 7 0.56 -7.16 72.65
N LEU A 8 0.19 -8.25 71.97
CA LEU A 8 0.17 -8.39 70.50
C LEU A 8 -1.20 -7.93 70.00
N VAL A 9 -1.23 -6.95 69.09
CA VAL A 9 -2.43 -6.59 68.31
C VAL A 9 -2.33 -7.30 66.95
N PRO A 10 -3.31 -8.15 66.57
CA PRO A 10 -3.32 -8.77 65.25
C PRO A 10 -3.88 -7.79 64.21
N LEU A 11 -3.09 -7.41 63.21
CA LEU A 11 -3.60 -6.72 62.02
C LEU A 11 -4.22 -7.75 61.07
N HIS A 12 -5.55 -7.66 60.94
CA HIS A 12 -6.39 -8.45 60.05
C HIS A 12 -5.98 -8.30 58.58
N PHE A 13 -5.25 -9.28 58.03
CA PHE A 13 -5.00 -9.42 56.59
C PHE A 13 -5.89 -10.47 55.89
N GLY A 14 -6.76 -11.17 56.64
CA GLY A 14 -7.57 -12.29 56.10
C GLY A 14 -8.91 -11.92 55.46
N ALA A 15 -9.53 -10.79 55.85
CA ALA A 15 -10.89 -10.47 55.40
C ALA A 15 -10.95 -9.81 54.00
N ALA A 16 -9.94 -9.01 53.64
CA ALA A 16 -9.89 -8.31 52.35
C ALA A 16 -9.64 -9.26 51.16
N LEU A 17 -8.87 -10.33 51.36
CA LEU A 17 -8.60 -11.36 50.35
C LEU A 17 -9.84 -12.22 50.06
N GLN A 18 -10.67 -12.52 51.07
CA GLN A 18 -11.91 -13.27 50.89
C GLN A 18 -12.99 -12.44 50.18
N GLN A 19 -13.16 -11.16 50.51
CA GLN A 19 -14.08 -10.27 49.80
C GLN A 19 -13.67 -10.05 48.33
N SER A 20 -12.37 -9.89 48.06
CA SER A 20 -11.84 -9.80 46.68
C SER A 20 -12.13 -11.05 45.86
N SER A 21 -12.01 -12.25 46.46
CA SER A 21 -12.29 -13.51 45.76
C SER A 21 -13.78 -13.73 45.46
N ALA A 22 -14.67 -13.29 46.36
CA ALA A 22 -16.11 -13.40 46.17
C ALA A 22 -16.64 -12.42 45.10
N LEU A 23 -16.13 -11.18 45.09
CA LEU A 23 -16.42 -10.20 44.03
C LEU A 23 -15.94 -10.70 42.66
N ALA A 24 -14.73 -11.27 42.58
CA ALA A 24 -14.20 -11.83 41.33
C ALA A 24 -15.01 -13.03 40.79
N MET A 25 -15.54 -13.89 41.67
CA MET A 25 -16.43 -15.00 41.25
C MET A 25 -17.80 -14.52 40.80
N GLN A 26 -18.33 -13.46 41.42
CA GLN A 26 -19.64 -12.89 41.07
C GLN A 26 -19.57 -12.10 39.74
N ASP A 27 -18.46 -11.41 39.48
CA ASP A 27 -18.18 -10.77 38.20
C ASP A 27 -17.97 -11.80 37.08
N ALA A 28 -17.31 -12.92 37.36
CA ALA A 28 -17.18 -14.03 36.41
C ALA A 28 -18.52 -14.71 36.09
N HIS A 29 -19.41 -14.84 37.07
CA HIS A 29 -20.76 -15.39 36.87
C HIS A 29 -21.64 -14.44 36.04
N ASN A 30 -21.58 -13.12 36.32
CA ASN A 30 -22.29 -12.11 35.54
C ASN A 30 -21.77 -12.00 34.09
N LEU A 31 -20.46 -12.16 33.87
CA LEU A 31 -19.87 -12.21 32.53
C LEU A 31 -20.28 -13.48 31.76
N PHE A 32 -20.47 -14.61 32.46
CA PHE A 32 -20.96 -15.85 31.85
C PHE A 32 -22.44 -15.74 31.45
N GLU A 33 -23.28 -15.15 32.29
CA GLU A 33 -24.70 -14.88 31.98
C GLU A 33 -24.87 -13.84 30.85
N GLN A 34 -24.01 -12.81 30.79
CA GLN A 34 -24.00 -11.85 29.67
C GLN A 34 -23.51 -12.49 28.34
N ALA A 35 -22.63 -13.48 28.39
CA ALA A 35 -22.18 -14.21 27.20
C ALA A 35 -23.26 -15.15 26.63
N ILE A 36 -24.16 -15.69 27.47
CA ILE A 36 -25.29 -16.51 27.03
C ILE A 36 -26.32 -15.66 26.25
N HIS A 37 -26.46 -14.38 26.57
CA HIS A 37 -27.41 -13.47 25.91
C HIS A 37 -27.00 -12.99 24.49
N LEU A 38 -25.78 -13.31 24.02
CA LEU A 38 -25.25 -12.88 22.71
C LEU A 38 -25.22 -14.00 21.63
N MET A 39 -25.78 -15.17 21.91
CA MET A 39 -25.88 -16.25 20.91
C MET A 39 -27.09 -16.06 19.97
N GLN A 40 -26.85 -15.75 18.69
CA GLN A 40 -27.83 -15.93 17.62
C GLN A 40 -27.67 -17.34 17.02
N CYS A 41 -28.61 -18.24 17.31
CA CYS A 41 -28.74 -19.54 16.64
C CYS A 41 -29.84 -19.50 15.59
N SER A 42 -29.54 -19.93 14.35
CA SER A 42 -30.56 -20.18 13.33
C SER A 42 -30.67 -21.68 13.04
N THR A 43 -31.90 -22.16 12.89
CA THR A 43 -32.22 -23.57 12.59
C THR A 43 -32.42 -23.75 11.08
N THR A 44 -31.74 -24.72 10.48
CA THR A 44 -32.07 -25.23 9.14
C THR A 44 -32.57 -26.66 9.29
N SER A 45 -33.82 -26.89 8.88
CA SER A 45 -34.46 -28.20 8.94
C SER A 45 -34.34 -28.92 7.61
N SER A 46 -33.64 -30.04 7.59
CA SER A 46 -33.90 -31.14 6.66
C SER A 46 -33.83 -32.45 7.45
N GLN A 47 -34.73 -33.38 7.12
CA GLN A 47 -35.07 -34.53 7.93
C GLN A 47 -33.85 -35.43 8.23
N LYS A 48 -33.68 -35.70 9.54
CA LYS A 48 -32.71 -36.59 10.20
C LYS A 48 -31.32 -35.96 10.41
N LEU A 49 -31.03 -35.69 11.69
CA LEU A 49 -29.89 -34.98 12.33
C LEU A 49 -29.93 -33.44 12.32
N SER A 50 -30.26 -32.86 13.48
CA SER A 50 -30.07 -31.44 13.77
C SER A 50 -28.62 -31.15 14.18
N PHE A 51 -27.95 -30.23 13.48
CA PHE A 51 -26.67 -29.65 13.88
C PHE A 51 -26.86 -28.20 14.33
N TYR A 52 -26.33 -27.85 15.50
CA TYR A 52 -26.22 -26.45 15.93
C TYR A 52 -24.90 -25.87 15.42
N VAL A 53 -24.96 -24.80 14.63
CA VAL A 53 -23.77 -24.01 14.25
C VAL A 53 -23.87 -22.66 14.96
N CYS A 54 -23.11 -22.50 16.04
CA CYS A 54 -22.96 -21.22 16.74
C CYS A 54 -21.76 -20.46 16.16
N TYR A 55 -21.98 -19.23 15.69
CA TYR A 55 -20.90 -18.31 15.35
C TYR A 55 -20.47 -17.56 16.62
N PHE A 56 -19.20 -17.70 17.02
CA PHE A 56 -18.62 -16.88 18.08
C PHE A 56 -18.07 -15.59 17.46
N SER A 57 -18.69 -14.45 17.78
CA SER A 57 -18.07 -13.14 17.60
C SER A 57 -17.09 -12.91 18.74
N PHE A 58 -15.79 -13.02 18.48
CA PHE A 58 -14.77 -12.63 19.46
C PHE A 58 -14.72 -11.11 19.57
N HIS A 59 -15.56 -10.54 20.43
CA HIS A 59 -15.22 -9.26 21.07
C HIS A 59 -14.12 -9.56 22.10
N GLN A 60 -12.90 -9.18 21.76
CA GLN A 60 -11.73 -9.43 22.58
C GLN A 60 -11.80 -8.56 23.84
N ILE A 61 -12.05 -9.18 24.99
CA ILE A 61 -11.90 -8.55 26.31
C ILE A 61 -10.38 -8.39 26.53
N ALA A 62 -9.89 -7.15 26.52
CA ALA A 62 -8.48 -6.85 26.74
C ALA A 62 -8.15 -6.93 28.24
N LEU A 63 -7.27 -7.85 28.61
CA LEU A 63 -6.63 -7.84 29.94
C LEU A 63 -5.50 -6.80 29.94
N GLU A 64 -5.61 -5.88 30.89
CA GLU A 64 -4.78 -4.69 31.03
C GLU A 64 -3.38 -5.04 31.55
N TYR A 65 -2.35 -4.64 30.83
CA TYR A 65 -0.98 -4.60 31.36
C TYR A 65 -0.30 -3.32 30.89
N GLU A 66 -0.21 -2.32 31.77
CA GLU A 66 0.53 -1.07 31.51
C GLU A 66 2.03 -1.34 31.55
N GLN A 67 2.75 -1.00 30.48
CA GLN A 67 4.21 -0.95 30.48
C GLN A 67 4.70 0.42 29.98
N LYS A 68 5.54 1.09 30.78
CA LYS A 68 6.17 2.37 30.45
C LYS A 68 7.19 2.19 29.32
N MET A 69 7.06 2.94 28.24
CA MET A 69 8.18 3.26 27.36
C MET A 69 8.72 4.63 27.78
N THR A 70 9.96 4.68 28.27
CA THR A 70 10.64 5.93 28.65
C THR A 70 11.52 6.43 27.52
N SER A 71 11.34 7.68 27.11
CA SER A 71 12.32 8.44 26.31
C SER A 71 13.22 9.27 27.23
N ALA A 72 14.53 9.18 27.00
CA ALA A 72 15.48 10.19 27.46
C ALA A 72 15.42 11.36 26.48
N ASP A 73 14.86 12.48 26.90
CA ASP A 73 15.39 13.84 26.71
C ASP A 73 14.34 14.84 27.17
N GLY A 74 14.78 15.73 28.06
CA GLY A 74 13.93 16.70 28.74
C GLY A 74 13.50 17.84 27.84
N ALA A 75 12.21 17.91 27.56
CA ALA A 75 11.47 19.14 27.33
C ALA A 75 10.01 18.88 27.74
N GLU A 76 9.40 19.81 28.46
CA GLU A 76 7.97 19.83 28.79
C GLU A 76 7.13 19.89 27.49
N GLN A 77 6.96 18.75 26.83
CA GLN A 77 5.84 18.51 25.92
C GLN A 77 4.83 17.69 26.73
N THR A 78 3.57 18.11 26.71
CA THR A 78 2.45 17.32 27.24
C THR A 78 2.56 15.93 26.61
N GLU A 79 3.03 14.95 27.39
CA GLU A 79 3.43 13.65 26.86
C GLU A 79 2.17 12.96 26.33
N ILE A 80 1.97 12.98 25.01
CA ILE A 80 0.80 12.37 24.38
C ILE A 80 0.91 10.86 24.60
N ARG A 81 0.19 10.36 25.61
CA ARG A 81 0.21 8.95 26.01
C ARG A 81 -0.62 8.13 25.02
N CYS A 82 0.02 7.70 23.93
CA CYS A 82 -0.62 6.85 22.93
C CYS A 82 -0.94 5.46 23.50
N ARG A 83 -2.16 4.98 23.23
CA ARG A 83 -2.49 3.58 23.48
C ARG A 83 -1.73 2.70 22.48
N ARG A 84 -1.21 1.57 22.94
CA ARG A 84 -0.56 0.60 22.06
C ARG A 84 -1.57 0.12 21.02
N PRO A 85 -1.29 0.19 19.70
CA PRO A 85 -2.20 -0.32 18.69
C PRO A 85 -2.47 -1.80 18.93
N ALA A 86 -3.73 -2.21 18.76
CA ALA A 86 -4.12 -3.62 18.71
C ALA A 86 -3.66 -4.23 17.38
N VAL A 87 -2.35 -4.37 17.21
CA VAL A 87 -1.71 -4.88 15.99
C VAL A 87 -0.95 -6.17 16.35
N PRO A 88 -1.12 -7.26 15.57
CA PRO A 88 -0.37 -8.49 15.80
C PRO A 88 1.14 -8.25 15.85
N HIS A 89 1.85 -9.02 16.69
CA HIS A 89 3.28 -8.82 16.92
C HIS A 89 4.10 -8.80 15.61
N GLU A 90 3.77 -9.69 14.67
CA GLU A 90 4.40 -9.77 13.34
C GLU A 90 4.23 -8.51 12.48
N GLN A 91 3.20 -7.71 12.74
CA GLN A 91 2.86 -6.53 11.96
C GLN A 91 3.42 -5.24 12.58
N MET A 92 3.89 -5.27 13.83
CA MET A 92 4.41 -4.09 14.52
C MET A 92 5.59 -3.44 13.78
N ARG A 93 6.43 -4.23 13.10
CA ARG A 93 7.58 -3.70 12.32
C ARG A 93 7.18 -2.84 11.12
N TYR A 94 5.92 -2.87 10.69
CA TYR A 94 5.41 -2.10 9.56
C TYR A 94 4.60 -0.88 10.01
N VAL A 95 4.46 -0.68 11.32
CA VAL A 95 3.66 0.38 11.92
C VAL A 95 4.60 1.40 12.57
N HIS A 96 4.45 2.66 12.17
CA HIS A 96 5.36 3.74 12.53
C HIS A 96 4.62 4.91 13.18
N PHE A 97 5.33 5.67 14.01
CA PHE A 97 4.85 6.90 14.63
C PHE A 97 5.81 8.04 14.31
N PRO A 98 5.89 8.47 13.04
CA PRO A 98 6.81 9.53 12.62
C PRO A 98 6.51 10.84 13.37
N ARG A 99 7.59 11.59 13.63
CA ARG A 99 7.59 12.90 14.29
C ARG A 99 8.26 13.91 13.34
N PRO A 100 7.52 14.45 12.37
CA PRO A 100 8.07 15.42 11.43
C PRO A 100 8.58 16.65 12.17
N VAL A 101 9.68 17.23 11.66
CA VAL A 101 10.28 18.47 12.19
C VAL A 101 9.51 19.69 11.70
N THR A 102 8.93 19.61 10.51
CA THR A 102 8.31 20.77 9.83
C THR A 102 6.90 21.11 10.30
N TYR A 103 6.22 20.21 11.00
CA TYR A 103 4.87 20.45 11.56
C TYR A 103 4.56 19.46 12.69
N ASP A 104 3.57 19.78 13.50
CA ASP A 104 3.03 18.86 14.50
C ASP A 104 1.90 18.02 13.89
N ARG A 105 1.93 16.70 14.13
CA ARG A 105 0.83 15.79 13.75
C ARG A 105 -0.40 15.95 14.64
N GLY A 106 -0.29 16.67 15.76
CA GLY A 106 -1.41 17.04 16.63
C GLY A 106 -2.21 15.84 17.10
N GLU A 107 -3.54 15.86 16.88
CA GLU A 107 -4.43 14.73 17.22
C GLU A 107 -4.06 13.42 16.50
N CYS A 108 -3.35 13.49 15.38
CA CYS A 108 -2.90 12.34 14.62
C CYS A 108 -1.58 11.74 15.14
N ALA A 109 -0.95 12.30 16.18
CA ALA A 109 0.34 11.82 16.69
C ALA A 109 0.32 10.33 17.06
N CYS A 110 -0.81 9.86 17.62
CA CYS A 110 -1.02 8.47 18.01
C CYS A 110 -1.59 7.58 16.90
N ASN A 111 -1.77 8.10 15.68
CA ASN A 111 -2.25 7.29 14.57
C ASN A 111 -1.07 6.57 13.90
N PRO A 112 -1.12 5.24 13.81
CA PRO A 112 -0.05 4.47 13.17
C PRO A 112 0.01 4.77 11.68
N VAL A 113 1.23 4.85 11.15
CA VAL A 113 1.49 5.06 9.73
C VAL A 113 2.20 3.84 9.16
N ARG A 114 1.70 3.31 8.04
CA ARG A 114 2.37 2.27 7.26
C ARG A 114 3.10 2.90 6.09
N PHE A 115 4.38 2.58 5.96
CA PHE A 115 5.17 3.06 4.84
C PHE A 115 5.00 2.16 3.63
N PHE A 116 4.93 2.75 2.44
CA PHE A 116 4.89 1.97 1.20
C PHE A 116 5.68 2.58 0.06
N VAL A 117 5.94 1.76 -0.96
CA VAL A 117 6.52 2.18 -2.24
C VAL A 117 5.83 1.43 -3.40
N ILE A 118 5.41 2.17 -4.42
CA ILE A 118 4.88 1.62 -5.66
C ILE A 118 6.03 1.49 -6.66
N ILE A 119 6.50 0.27 -6.90
CA ILE A 119 7.56 0.00 -7.87
C ILE A 119 6.94 -0.35 -9.23
N SER A 120 7.35 0.37 -10.28
CA SER A 120 6.73 0.23 -11.60
C SER A 120 7.68 0.55 -12.76
N MET A 121 7.17 0.43 -13.99
CA MET A 121 7.82 0.90 -15.21
C MET A 121 6.95 1.97 -15.87
N GLN A 122 7.55 2.84 -16.69
CA GLN A 122 6.77 3.81 -17.47
C GLN A 122 5.68 3.12 -18.29
N ARG A 123 4.50 3.76 -18.28
CA ARG A 123 3.29 3.34 -19.01
C ARG A 123 2.68 2.02 -18.52
N SER A 124 2.91 1.66 -17.26
CA SER A 124 2.28 0.49 -16.61
C SER A 124 1.00 0.82 -15.83
N GLY A 125 0.46 2.04 -15.96
CA GLY A 125 -0.76 2.46 -15.27
C GLY A 125 -0.55 3.02 -13.86
N SER A 126 0.70 3.15 -13.40
CA SER A 126 1.02 3.58 -12.04
C SER A 126 0.62 5.02 -11.70
N GLY A 127 0.57 5.94 -12.66
CA GLY A 127 -0.01 7.27 -12.44
C GLY A 127 -1.52 7.21 -12.13
N TRP A 128 -2.29 6.40 -12.86
CA TRP A 128 -3.71 6.20 -12.58
C TRP A 128 -3.93 5.49 -11.24
N PHE A 129 -3.18 4.43 -10.99
CA PHE A 129 -3.24 3.69 -9.73
C PHE A 129 -2.90 4.57 -8.51
N GLU A 130 -1.88 5.41 -8.62
CA GLU A 130 -1.53 6.38 -7.58
C GLU A 130 -2.67 7.37 -7.31
N THR A 131 -3.33 7.91 -8.35
CA THR A 131 -4.47 8.81 -8.14
C THR A 131 -5.66 8.13 -7.46
N LEU A 132 -5.87 6.84 -7.70
CA LEU A 132 -6.88 6.05 -6.99
C LEU A 132 -6.52 5.98 -5.49
N LEU A 133 -5.29 5.62 -5.16
CA LEU A 133 -4.85 5.57 -3.75
C LEU A 133 -4.95 6.94 -3.09
N ASN A 134 -4.51 8.00 -3.76
CA ASN A 134 -4.59 9.37 -3.26
C ASN A 134 -6.02 9.91 -3.15
N SER A 135 -7.05 9.23 -3.68
CA SER A 135 -8.44 9.59 -3.39
C SER A 135 -8.91 9.10 -2.00
N HIS A 136 -8.16 8.20 -1.37
CA HIS A 136 -8.41 7.79 0.01
C HIS A 136 -7.94 8.90 0.98
N PRO A 137 -8.73 9.27 2.01
CA PRO A 137 -8.36 10.35 2.93
C PRO A 137 -7.12 10.03 3.76
N ASN A 138 -6.92 8.75 4.11
CA ASN A 138 -5.79 8.33 4.95
C ASN A 138 -4.57 7.77 4.17
N VAL A 139 -4.53 7.90 2.84
CA VAL A 139 -3.39 7.42 2.03
C VAL A 139 -2.75 8.60 1.30
N SER A 140 -1.43 8.71 1.39
CA SER A 140 -0.64 9.71 0.66
C SER A 140 0.52 9.06 -0.08
N SER A 141 0.49 9.11 -1.41
CA SER A 141 1.57 8.75 -2.32
C SER A 141 2.14 10.00 -2.96
N ASN A 142 3.43 10.25 -2.76
CA ASN A 142 4.10 11.51 -3.08
C ASN A 142 4.73 11.56 -4.48
N GLY A 143 4.21 10.79 -5.44
CA GLY A 143 4.68 10.82 -6.82
C GLY A 143 6.07 10.21 -7.01
N GLU A 144 6.68 10.53 -8.16
CA GLU A 144 8.01 10.06 -8.56
C GLU A 144 9.09 10.98 -8.02
N ILE A 145 9.33 10.99 -6.71
CA ILE A 145 10.30 11.90 -6.10
C ILE A 145 11.71 11.71 -6.69
N PHE A 146 12.06 10.47 -7.08
CA PHE A 146 13.32 10.10 -7.72
C PHE A 146 13.34 10.30 -9.23
N SER A 147 12.36 10.97 -9.83
CA SER A 147 12.48 11.48 -11.21
C SER A 147 13.52 12.61 -11.30
N VAL A 148 13.72 13.35 -10.20
CA VAL A 148 14.76 14.39 -10.05
C VAL A 148 16.13 13.72 -9.86
N ARG A 149 17.11 14.12 -10.68
CA ARG A 149 18.44 13.48 -10.75
C ARG A 149 19.22 13.65 -9.44
N ASP A 150 19.23 14.86 -8.90
CA ASP A 150 20.00 15.25 -7.72
C ASP A 150 19.66 14.37 -6.52
N ARG A 151 18.39 13.96 -6.40
CA ARG A 151 17.91 13.09 -5.31
C ARG A 151 18.38 11.65 -5.41
N ARG A 152 19.00 11.25 -6.52
CA ARG A 152 19.46 9.88 -6.78
C ARG A 152 20.89 9.81 -7.33
N GLU A 153 21.71 10.82 -7.04
CA GLU A 153 23.11 10.85 -7.51
C GLU A 153 23.93 9.68 -6.99
N ASN A 154 23.71 9.30 -5.73
CA ASN A 154 24.36 8.18 -5.07
C ASN A 154 23.45 7.61 -3.96
N ILE A 155 23.88 6.52 -3.32
CA ILE A 155 23.08 5.83 -2.29
C ILE A 155 22.83 6.66 -1.03
N SER A 156 23.78 7.54 -0.63
CA SER A 156 23.59 8.43 0.53
C SER A 156 22.44 9.39 0.28
N THR A 157 22.44 10.05 -0.88
CA THR A 157 21.39 11.01 -1.24
C THR A 157 20.03 10.34 -1.41
N ILE A 158 20.00 9.09 -1.88
CA ILE A 158 18.78 8.28 -1.91
C ILE A 158 18.25 8.06 -0.50
N PHE A 159 19.11 7.66 0.45
CA PHE A 159 18.71 7.43 1.84
C PHE A 159 18.24 8.71 2.53
N GLU A 160 18.96 9.82 2.39
CA GLU A 160 18.54 11.14 2.90
C GLU A 160 17.16 11.54 2.37
N THR A 161 16.90 11.30 1.08
CA THR A 161 15.60 11.57 0.47
C THR A 161 14.49 10.66 1.03
N LEU A 162 14.79 9.36 1.22
CA LEU A 162 13.82 8.41 1.79
C LEU A 162 13.56 8.68 3.27
N ASP A 163 14.57 9.05 4.04
CA ASP A 163 14.42 9.38 5.46
C ASP A 163 13.54 10.61 5.61
N ARG A 164 13.83 11.69 4.87
CA ARG A 164 12.96 12.87 4.85
C ARG A 164 11.52 12.55 4.45
N LEU A 165 11.31 11.65 3.48
CA LEU A 165 9.98 11.19 3.10
C LEU A 165 9.30 10.44 4.24
N TYR A 166 9.93 9.39 4.78
CA TYR A 166 9.30 8.51 5.75
C TYR A 166 9.23 9.10 7.16
N ASP A 167 10.03 10.11 7.47
CA ASP A 167 9.84 10.95 8.66
C ASP A 167 8.67 11.95 8.48
N MET A 168 7.99 11.90 7.32
CA MET A 168 6.86 12.73 6.92
C MET A 168 7.18 14.22 6.76
N ASP A 169 8.46 14.57 6.59
CA ASP A 169 8.95 15.94 6.30
C ASP A 169 8.99 16.23 4.79
N TRP A 170 8.02 15.69 4.08
CA TRP A 170 7.89 15.78 2.63
C TRP A 170 6.49 16.25 2.23
N ILE A 171 6.36 17.56 2.07
CA ILE A 171 5.08 18.21 1.76
C ILE A 171 4.91 18.30 0.24
N THR A 172 3.82 17.73 -0.25
CA THR A 172 3.41 17.80 -1.66
C THR A 172 1.92 18.08 -1.76
N SER A 173 1.39 18.16 -2.99
CA SER A 173 -0.06 18.22 -3.22
C SER A 173 -0.81 16.96 -2.77
N ALA A 174 -0.10 15.88 -2.38
CA ALA A 174 -0.69 14.68 -1.79
C ALA A 174 -0.89 14.78 -0.26
N ALA A 175 -0.51 15.90 0.36
CA ALA A 175 -0.77 16.17 1.77
C ALA A 175 -2.28 16.10 2.08
N LYS A 176 -2.62 15.66 3.28
CA LYS A 176 -3.99 15.41 3.74
C LYS A 176 -4.32 16.30 4.91
N ASN A 177 -5.58 16.72 4.99
CA ASN A 177 -6.10 17.38 6.19
C ASN A 177 -6.45 16.32 7.25
N GLU A 178 -6.75 15.11 6.82
CA GLU A 178 -7.02 13.96 7.67
C GLU A 178 -5.73 13.26 8.13
N CYS A 179 -5.83 12.50 9.22
CA CYS A 179 -4.73 11.68 9.68
C CYS A 179 -4.31 10.64 8.64
N THR A 180 -3.08 10.78 8.14
CA THR A 180 -2.52 9.80 7.21
C THR A 180 -2.17 8.51 7.96
N ALA A 181 -2.59 7.37 7.39
CA ALA A 181 -2.33 6.03 7.93
C ALA A 181 -1.48 5.17 6.97
N ALA A 182 -1.36 5.55 5.70
CA ALA A 182 -0.39 4.99 4.77
C ALA A 182 0.34 6.10 4.00
N PHE A 183 1.67 6.10 4.03
CA PHE A 183 2.50 7.15 3.45
C PHE A 183 3.60 6.55 2.58
N GLY A 184 3.77 7.06 1.37
CA GLY A 184 4.68 6.45 0.42
C GLY A 184 5.00 7.28 -0.80
N LEU A 185 5.58 6.59 -1.78
CA LEU A 185 6.01 7.15 -3.06
C LEU A 185 5.80 6.16 -4.20
N LYS A 186 5.96 6.66 -5.42
CA LYS A 186 6.09 5.87 -6.63
C LYS A 186 7.53 5.91 -7.12
N TRP A 187 8.08 4.76 -7.51
CA TRP A 187 9.47 4.66 -7.96
C TRP A 187 9.57 3.80 -9.23
N MET A 188 10.07 4.40 -10.31
CA MET A 188 10.23 3.70 -11.57
C MET A 188 11.57 2.93 -11.63
N LEU A 189 11.59 1.79 -12.34
CA LEU A 189 12.80 0.96 -12.43
C LEU A 189 14.03 1.68 -12.97
N ASN A 190 13.84 2.72 -13.80
CA ASN A 190 14.91 3.50 -14.42
C ASN A 190 15.31 4.76 -13.62
N GLN A 191 14.92 4.85 -12.34
CA GLN A 191 15.19 6.00 -11.48
C GLN A 191 16.18 5.65 -10.35
N GLY A 192 17.25 4.90 -10.65
CA GLY A 192 18.30 4.54 -9.67
C GLY A 192 17.96 3.34 -8.78
N LEU A 193 16.73 2.82 -8.88
CA LEU A 193 16.22 1.71 -8.07
C LEU A 193 16.97 0.40 -8.32
N MET A 194 17.20 0.07 -9.60
CA MET A 194 17.75 -1.22 -9.99
C MET A 194 19.28 -1.27 -9.81
N GLU A 195 19.94 -0.13 -10.00
CA GLU A 195 21.37 0.06 -9.80
C GLU A 195 21.75 -0.16 -8.32
N ASN A 196 20.94 0.37 -7.39
CA ASN A 196 21.20 0.33 -5.95
C ASN A 196 20.32 -0.69 -5.19
N HIS A 197 19.81 -1.71 -5.88
CA HIS A 197 18.78 -2.61 -5.35
C HIS A 197 19.10 -3.26 -3.99
N ARG A 198 20.35 -3.66 -3.74
CA ARG A 198 20.74 -4.34 -2.48
C ARG A 198 20.52 -3.42 -1.27
N ASP A 199 21.07 -2.21 -1.37
CA ASP A 199 21.00 -1.20 -0.33
C ASP A 199 19.56 -0.70 -0.13
N ILE A 200 18.81 -0.54 -1.22
CA ILE A 200 17.39 -0.15 -1.16
C ILE A 200 16.54 -1.25 -0.52
N VAL A 201 16.72 -2.52 -0.87
CA VAL A 201 15.98 -3.63 -0.23
C VAL A 201 16.26 -3.67 1.27
N ASN A 202 17.54 -3.52 1.66
CA ASN A 202 17.93 -3.45 3.07
C ASN A 202 17.26 -2.26 3.77
N TYR A 203 17.26 -1.09 3.15
CA TYR A 203 16.59 0.11 3.67
C TYR A 203 15.09 -0.13 3.88
N LEU A 204 14.37 -0.59 2.85
CA LEU A 204 12.92 -0.82 2.91
C LEU A 204 12.57 -1.84 3.99
N ASN A 205 13.37 -2.91 4.13
CA ASN A 205 13.14 -3.92 5.16
C ASN A 205 13.39 -3.39 6.58
N ARG A 206 14.43 -2.59 6.79
CA ARG A 206 14.75 -1.94 8.07
C ARG A 206 13.68 -0.92 8.46
N ARG A 207 13.24 -0.09 7.51
CA ARG A 207 12.17 0.90 7.70
C ARG A 207 10.77 0.31 7.67
N GLY A 208 10.63 -1.01 7.53
CA GLY A 208 9.31 -1.65 7.51
C GLY A 208 8.39 -1.08 6.41
N ALA A 209 8.94 -0.78 5.24
CA ALA A 209 8.18 -0.28 4.10
C ALA A 209 7.62 -1.44 3.27
N MET A 210 6.35 -1.33 2.91
CA MET A 210 5.61 -2.30 2.12
C MET A 210 5.76 -2.00 0.63
N VAL A 211 5.98 -3.02 -0.19
CA VAL A 211 6.25 -2.86 -1.63
C VAL A 211 5.05 -3.28 -2.46
N ILE A 212 4.56 -2.39 -3.32
CA ILE A 212 3.53 -2.70 -4.31
C ILE A 212 4.18 -2.69 -5.69
N PHE A 213 4.33 -3.86 -6.30
CA PHE A 213 4.71 -3.93 -7.71
C PHE A 213 3.47 -3.72 -8.57
N LEU A 214 3.56 -2.78 -9.51
CA LEU A 214 2.53 -2.61 -10.53
C LEU A 214 3.17 -2.63 -11.91
N PHE A 215 2.94 -3.72 -12.64
CA PHE A 215 3.42 -3.89 -14.00
C PHE A 215 2.26 -4.01 -14.99
N ARG A 216 2.58 -4.04 -16.28
CA ARG A 216 1.60 -4.25 -17.36
C ARG A 216 2.00 -5.48 -18.14
N ARG A 217 1.15 -6.51 -18.17
CA ARG A 217 1.46 -7.78 -18.83
C ARG A 217 1.63 -7.58 -20.32
N ASN A 218 0.71 -6.85 -20.96
CA ASN A 218 0.79 -6.59 -22.40
C ASN A 218 1.91 -5.58 -22.70
N THR A 219 3.09 -6.12 -22.99
CA THR A 219 4.31 -5.32 -23.21
C THR A 219 4.25 -4.58 -24.55
N LEU A 220 3.57 -5.13 -25.57
CA LEU A 220 3.35 -4.45 -26.85
C LEU A 220 2.52 -3.18 -26.66
N ARG A 221 1.36 -3.26 -25.99
CA ARG A 221 0.53 -2.09 -25.64
C ARG A 221 1.30 -1.07 -24.79
N ARG A 222 2.20 -1.54 -23.91
CA ARG A 222 3.09 -0.64 -23.15
C ARG A 222 4.05 0.11 -24.07
N LEU A 223 4.73 -0.59 -25.01
CA LEU A 223 5.67 0.00 -25.96
C LEU A 223 4.99 1.01 -26.89
N ILE A 224 3.84 0.68 -27.46
CA ILE A 224 3.01 1.60 -28.24
C ILE A 224 2.73 2.87 -27.44
N SER A 225 2.30 2.69 -26.18
CA SER A 225 2.02 3.82 -25.32
C SER A 225 3.25 4.65 -24.93
N VAL A 226 4.45 4.05 -24.89
CA VAL A 226 5.71 4.78 -24.68
C VAL A 226 6.05 5.60 -25.92
N SER A 227 5.94 5.01 -27.12
CA SER A 227 6.21 5.70 -28.38
C SER A 227 5.28 6.90 -28.58
N ALA A 228 3.97 6.72 -28.37
CA ALA A 228 2.98 7.81 -28.45
C ALA A 228 3.25 8.92 -27.43
N ASN A 229 3.61 8.57 -26.18
CA ASN A 229 3.95 9.56 -25.16
C ASN A 229 5.23 10.34 -25.50
N ASN A 230 6.23 9.66 -26.07
CA ASN A 230 7.47 10.31 -26.51
C ASN A 230 7.24 11.25 -27.69
N TYR A 231 6.31 10.91 -28.59
CA TYR A 231 5.88 11.80 -29.66
C TYR A 231 5.22 13.05 -29.07
N ASP A 232 4.24 12.90 -28.17
CA ASP A 232 3.59 14.04 -27.52
C ASP A 232 4.57 14.92 -26.75
N ARG A 233 5.60 14.34 -26.13
CA ARG A 233 6.64 15.13 -25.45
C ARG A 233 7.38 16.08 -26.40
N LYS A 234 7.53 15.69 -27.68
CA LYS A 234 8.19 16.50 -28.71
C LYS A 234 7.22 17.48 -29.37
N THR A 235 6.02 17.03 -29.72
CA THR A 235 5.06 17.78 -30.52
C THR A 235 4.07 18.59 -29.70
N LYS A 236 3.89 18.24 -28.42
CA LYS A 236 3.05 18.94 -27.45
C LYS A 236 1.62 19.17 -27.98
N GLN A 237 0.94 18.06 -28.27
CA GLN A 237 -0.29 18.04 -29.09
C GLN A 237 -1.47 18.77 -28.44
N LEU A 238 -1.42 19.00 -27.13
CA LEU A 238 -2.46 19.72 -26.39
C LEU A 238 -2.04 21.18 -26.19
N ASN A 239 -2.25 22.00 -27.23
CA ASN A 239 -1.99 23.44 -27.21
C ASN A 239 -0.56 23.82 -26.77
N GLY A 240 0.45 23.08 -27.23
CA GLY A 240 1.83 23.36 -26.86
C GLY A 240 2.22 22.85 -25.47
N ILE A 241 1.39 21.99 -24.86
CA ILE A 241 1.66 21.34 -23.57
C ILE A 241 1.76 19.82 -23.77
N HIS A 242 2.81 19.22 -23.21
CA HIS A 242 2.92 17.76 -23.09
C HIS A 242 2.09 17.28 -21.89
N LYS A 243 1.25 16.26 -22.08
CA LYS A 243 0.52 15.62 -20.98
C LYS A 243 0.65 14.10 -21.02
N SER A 244 1.32 13.54 -20.00
CA SER A 244 1.42 12.09 -19.82
C SER A 244 0.11 11.43 -19.36
N HIS A 245 -0.77 12.21 -18.72
CA HIS A 245 -2.09 11.82 -18.22
C HIS A 245 -3.09 12.96 -18.52
N VAL A 246 -4.31 12.58 -18.88
CA VAL A 246 -5.37 13.51 -19.29
C VAL A 246 -6.60 13.31 -18.41
N HIS A 247 -7.42 14.35 -18.29
CA HIS A 247 -8.62 14.35 -17.45
C HIS A 247 -9.93 14.40 -18.23
N SER A 248 -9.87 14.61 -19.56
CA SER A 248 -11.05 14.62 -20.42
C SER A 248 -10.95 13.58 -21.54
N LYS A 249 -12.11 13.20 -22.08
CA LYS A 249 -12.18 12.27 -23.22
C LYS A 249 -11.64 12.91 -24.49
N GLU A 250 -11.89 14.19 -24.67
CA GLU A 250 -11.48 14.97 -25.83
C GLU A 250 -9.94 15.06 -25.91
N GLU A 251 -9.27 15.36 -24.78
CA GLU A 251 -7.80 15.33 -24.70
C GLU A 251 -7.25 13.93 -24.99
N ALA A 252 -7.89 12.90 -24.45
CA ALA A 252 -7.52 11.51 -24.67
C ALA A 252 -7.62 11.13 -26.16
N GLU A 253 -8.70 11.53 -26.83
CA GLU A 253 -8.91 11.29 -28.25
C GLU A 253 -7.88 12.01 -29.12
N ILE A 254 -7.55 13.27 -28.81
CA ILE A 254 -6.50 14.01 -29.54
C ILE A 254 -5.17 13.26 -29.47
N LEU A 255 -4.74 12.88 -28.26
CA LEU A 255 -3.48 12.16 -28.07
C LEU A 255 -3.48 10.77 -28.72
N ALA A 256 -4.63 10.10 -28.72
CA ALA A 256 -4.78 8.76 -29.30
C ALA A 256 -4.79 8.74 -30.83
N ARG A 257 -4.93 9.90 -31.52
CA ARG A 257 -4.90 9.98 -33.00
C ARG A 257 -3.55 9.59 -33.57
N PHE A 258 -2.46 9.92 -32.88
CA PHE A 258 -1.12 9.56 -33.32
C PHE A 258 -0.92 8.05 -33.24
N LYS A 259 -0.58 7.44 -34.38
CA LYS A 259 -0.20 6.03 -34.49
C LYS A 259 1.32 5.96 -34.64
N PRO A 260 2.08 5.49 -33.64
CA PRO A 260 3.51 5.27 -33.84
C PRO A 260 3.75 4.17 -34.87
N GLU A 261 4.75 4.39 -35.72
CA GLU A 261 5.43 3.31 -36.43
C GLU A 261 6.41 2.62 -35.46
N LEU A 262 6.34 1.30 -35.36
CA LEU A 262 7.23 0.52 -34.50
C LEU A 262 8.37 -0.08 -35.32
N ASP A 263 9.60 0.08 -34.82
CA ASP A 263 10.76 -0.58 -35.40
C ASP A 263 10.71 -2.09 -35.14
N VAL A 264 10.38 -2.83 -36.18
CA VAL A 264 10.24 -4.29 -36.14
C VAL A 264 11.56 -5.00 -35.86
N SER A 265 12.71 -4.40 -36.22
CA SER A 265 14.03 -5.00 -36.00
C SER A 265 14.38 -5.07 -34.50
N THR A 266 13.91 -4.09 -33.72
CA THR A 266 14.17 -3.99 -32.28
C THR A 266 12.97 -4.37 -31.41
N LEU A 267 11.81 -4.69 -32.00
CA LEU A 267 10.57 -4.98 -31.29
C LEU A 267 10.68 -6.17 -30.33
N ILE A 268 11.09 -7.34 -30.84
CA ILE A 268 11.27 -8.54 -30.01
C ILE A 268 12.33 -8.32 -28.91
N PRO A 269 13.53 -7.78 -29.19
CA PRO A 269 14.49 -7.40 -28.17
C PRO A 269 13.89 -6.46 -27.11
N SER A 270 13.12 -5.46 -27.51
CA SER A 270 12.48 -4.49 -26.61
C SER A 270 11.46 -5.15 -25.67
N ILE A 271 10.62 -6.04 -26.19
CA ILE A 271 9.67 -6.82 -25.40
C ILE A 271 10.41 -7.72 -24.41
N ARG A 272 11.42 -8.44 -24.89
CA ARG A 272 12.25 -9.34 -24.07
C ARG A 272 12.95 -8.59 -22.93
N ASN A 273 13.54 -7.44 -23.23
CA ASN A 273 14.25 -6.62 -22.25
C ASN A 273 13.29 -6.07 -21.18
N ALA A 274 12.09 -5.63 -21.58
CA ALA A 274 11.09 -5.19 -20.62
C ALA A 274 10.64 -6.32 -19.67
N GLN A 275 10.36 -7.51 -20.21
CA GLN A 275 10.01 -8.67 -19.39
C GLN A 275 11.15 -9.12 -18.48
N ARG A 276 12.40 -9.04 -18.96
CA ARG A 276 13.59 -9.34 -18.17
C ARG A 276 13.73 -8.34 -17.03
N ALA A 277 13.60 -7.04 -17.29
CA ALA A 277 13.66 -6.00 -16.26
C ALA A 277 12.61 -6.23 -15.15
N MET A 278 11.37 -6.56 -15.53
CA MET A 278 10.31 -6.92 -14.59
C MET A 278 10.68 -8.16 -13.74
N ARG A 279 11.10 -9.26 -14.38
CA ARG A 279 11.50 -10.49 -13.68
C ARG A 279 12.68 -10.26 -12.74
N THR A 280 13.69 -9.53 -13.20
CA THR A 280 14.87 -9.19 -12.40
C THR A 280 14.50 -8.32 -11.19
N CYS A 281 13.59 -7.36 -11.36
CA CYS A 281 13.09 -6.55 -10.26
C CYS A 281 12.37 -7.41 -9.20
N LEU A 282 11.41 -8.23 -9.62
CA LEU A 282 10.69 -9.14 -8.73
C LEU A 282 11.65 -10.07 -7.97
N GLY A 283 12.64 -10.64 -8.66
CA GLY A 283 13.65 -11.48 -8.03
C GLY A 283 14.50 -10.73 -7.00
N ARG A 284 15.00 -9.53 -7.35
CA ARG A 284 15.86 -8.72 -6.46
C ARG A 284 15.15 -8.22 -5.21
N PHE A 285 13.84 -8.01 -5.27
CA PHE A 285 13.04 -7.49 -4.16
C PHE A 285 12.14 -8.56 -3.50
N SER A 286 12.36 -9.83 -3.82
CA SER A 286 11.56 -10.96 -3.31
C SER A 286 11.50 -11.06 -1.78
N ASN A 287 12.57 -10.66 -1.09
CA ASN A 287 12.67 -10.67 0.38
C ASN A 287 12.05 -9.44 1.05
N THR A 288 11.30 -8.61 0.32
CA THR A 288 10.52 -7.50 0.91
C THR A 288 9.09 -7.93 1.23
N ARG A 289 8.41 -7.23 2.14
CA ARG A 289 6.96 -7.41 2.32
C ARG A 289 6.25 -6.80 1.11
N HIS A 290 5.86 -7.63 0.17
CA HIS A 290 5.35 -7.14 -1.11
C HIS A 290 4.03 -7.75 -1.57
N MET A 291 3.42 -7.06 -2.52
CA MET A 291 2.27 -7.46 -3.31
C MET A 291 2.61 -7.24 -4.79
N VAL A 292 2.24 -8.17 -5.66
CA VAL A 292 2.41 -8.04 -7.11
C VAL A 292 1.06 -7.84 -7.77
N LEU A 293 0.93 -6.73 -8.49
CA LEU A 293 -0.24 -6.38 -9.28
C LEU A 293 0.15 -6.20 -10.74
N TYR A 294 -0.80 -6.52 -11.59
CA TYR A 294 -0.74 -6.18 -13.00
C TYR A 294 -1.91 -5.30 -13.36
N TYR A 295 -1.66 -4.31 -14.22
CA TYR A 295 -2.65 -3.36 -14.69
C TYR A 295 -3.93 -4.07 -15.18
N GLU A 296 -3.76 -5.15 -15.93
CA GLU A 296 -4.86 -5.96 -16.48
C GLU A 296 -5.72 -6.65 -15.41
N ASP A 297 -5.18 -6.90 -14.21
CA ASP A 297 -5.95 -7.44 -13.09
C ASP A 297 -6.69 -6.32 -12.37
N VAL A 298 -6.03 -5.18 -12.15
CA VAL A 298 -6.62 -4.04 -11.45
C VAL A 298 -7.83 -3.48 -12.20
N ILE A 299 -7.83 -3.54 -13.53
CA ILE A 299 -9.00 -3.10 -14.34
C ILE A 299 -10.15 -4.11 -14.39
N ARG A 300 -9.87 -5.39 -14.16
CA ARG A 300 -10.83 -6.50 -14.37
C ARG A 300 -11.44 -6.97 -13.05
N ASP A 301 -10.61 -7.11 -12.04
CA ASP A 301 -11.01 -7.57 -10.72
C ASP A 301 -11.48 -6.39 -9.86
N ARG A 302 -12.78 -6.36 -9.58
CA ARG A 302 -13.43 -5.34 -8.75
C ARG A 302 -12.85 -5.26 -7.34
N ASN A 303 -12.28 -6.34 -6.83
CA ASN A 303 -11.72 -6.44 -5.48
C ASN A 303 -10.22 -6.14 -5.41
N ALA A 304 -9.55 -5.93 -6.55
CA ALA A 304 -8.10 -5.68 -6.57
C ALA A 304 -7.72 -4.49 -5.68
N LEU A 305 -8.44 -3.37 -5.79
CA LEU A 305 -8.18 -2.16 -4.99
C LEU A 305 -8.51 -2.35 -3.51
N SER A 306 -9.53 -3.15 -3.17
CA SER A 306 -9.83 -3.50 -1.77
C SER A 306 -8.66 -4.26 -1.13
N ARG A 307 -8.09 -5.23 -1.84
CA ARG A 307 -6.91 -5.96 -1.36
C ARG A 307 -5.68 -5.06 -1.21
N VAL A 308 -5.53 -4.02 -2.03
CA VAL A 308 -4.46 -3.03 -1.84
C VAL A 308 -4.66 -2.24 -0.55
N GLN A 309 -5.89 -1.80 -0.27
CA GLN A 309 -6.22 -1.06 0.96
C GLN A 309 -5.98 -1.92 2.21
N GLU A 310 -6.42 -3.18 2.18
CA GLU A 310 -6.13 -4.16 3.23
C GLU A 310 -4.63 -4.40 3.39
N PHE A 311 -3.89 -4.55 2.29
CA PHE A 311 -2.43 -4.69 2.32
C PHE A 311 -1.78 -3.47 2.98
N LEU A 312 -2.23 -2.26 2.67
CA LEU A 312 -1.78 -1.01 3.29
C LEU A 312 -2.31 -0.79 4.71
N GLY A 313 -3.19 -1.67 5.23
CA GLY A 313 -3.77 -1.57 6.56
C GLY A 313 -4.71 -0.38 6.75
N VAL A 314 -5.33 0.10 5.67
CA VAL A 314 -6.33 1.18 5.71
C VAL A 314 -7.75 0.62 5.48
N PRO A 315 -8.80 1.28 6.02
CA PRO A 315 -10.18 0.85 5.78
C PRO A 315 -10.50 0.83 4.28
N VAL A 316 -11.26 -0.16 3.82
CA VAL A 316 -11.69 -0.23 2.43
C VAL A 316 -12.68 0.90 2.14
N ARG A 317 -12.37 1.72 1.15
CA ARG A 317 -13.26 2.76 0.61
C ARG A 317 -13.35 2.67 -0.91
N ASN A 318 -14.37 3.35 -1.45
CA ASN A 318 -14.47 3.58 -2.88
C ASN A 318 -13.41 4.58 -3.33
N LEU A 319 -12.51 4.12 -4.20
CA LEU A 319 -11.46 4.94 -4.78
C LEU A 319 -11.92 5.51 -6.12
N SER A 320 -11.50 6.73 -6.44
CA SER A 320 -11.84 7.41 -7.70
C SER A 320 -10.61 8.06 -8.34
N SER A 321 -10.67 8.25 -9.65
CA SER A 321 -9.60 8.91 -10.40
C SER A 321 -10.21 9.76 -11.51
N LYS A 322 -9.62 10.93 -11.72
CA LYS A 322 -9.92 11.80 -12.87
C LYS A 322 -9.16 11.40 -14.13
N HIS A 323 -8.20 10.48 -14.04
CA HIS A 323 -7.41 10.08 -15.20
C HIS A 323 -8.27 9.30 -16.20
N VAL A 324 -8.23 9.73 -17.45
CA VAL A 324 -8.85 9.05 -18.58
C VAL A 324 -7.80 8.24 -19.33
N LYS A 325 -8.17 7.02 -19.73
CA LYS A 325 -7.31 6.13 -20.52
C LYS A 325 -7.23 6.65 -21.95
N ILE A 326 -6.02 6.94 -22.43
CA ILE A 326 -5.77 7.46 -23.77
C ILE A 326 -6.05 6.41 -24.85
N HIS A 327 -5.35 5.27 -24.79
CA HIS A 327 -5.47 4.23 -25.82
C HIS A 327 -6.55 3.21 -25.46
N THR A 328 -7.76 3.41 -25.98
CA THR A 328 -8.92 2.51 -25.80
C THR A 328 -9.22 1.65 -27.02
N ARG A 329 -8.70 2.02 -28.20
CA ARG A 329 -8.92 1.30 -29.47
C ARG A 329 -8.18 -0.06 -29.52
N PRO A 330 -8.61 -0.97 -30.41
CA PRO A 330 -7.88 -2.18 -30.74
C PRO A 330 -6.44 -1.90 -31.20
N LEU A 331 -5.54 -2.85 -31.00
CA LEU A 331 -4.13 -2.74 -31.39
C LEU A 331 -3.88 -2.31 -32.86
N PRO A 332 -4.59 -2.85 -33.88
CA PRO A 332 -4.43 -2.42 -35.27
C PRO A 332 -4.66 -0.92 -35.49
N ASP A 333 -5.53 -0.30 -34.68
CA ASP A 333 -5.87 1.11 -34.81
C ASP A 333 -4.87 2.04 -34.09
N LEU A 334 -3.91 1.47 -33.37
CA LEU A 334 -2.95 2.20 -32.54
C LEU A 334 -1.53 2.19 -33.10
N VAL A 335 -1.28 1.50 -34.22
CA VAL A 335 0.05 1.33 -34.82
C VAL A 335 -0.06 1.58 -36.32
N ASP A 336 0.89 2.31 -36.88
CA ASP A 336 0.84 2.67 -38.30
C ASP A 336 1.22 1.48 -39.20
N ASN A 337 2.33 0.81 -38.90
CA ASN A 337 2.81 -0.39 -39.58
C ASN A 337 2.31 -1.71 -38.94
N TRP A 338 1.02 -1.79 -38.63
CA TRP A 338 0.44 -2.91 -37.88
C TRP A 338 0.69 -4.29 -38.51
N GLU A 339 0.56 -4.42 -39.83
CA GLU A 339 0.73 -5.72 -40.50
C GLU A 339 2.14 -6.30 -40.28
N GLN A 340 3.16 -5.46 -40.39
CA GLN A 340 4.55 -5.86 -40.15
C GLN A 340 4.77 -6.27 -38.69
N VAL A 341 4.22 -5.49 -37.74
CA VAL A 341 4.29 -5.79 -36.31
C VAL A 341 3.61 -7.12 -35.99
N SER A 342 2.41 -7.33 -36.53
CA SER A 342 1.66 -8.57 -36.37
C SER A 342 2.43 -9.75 -36.94
N GLN A 343 2.95 -9.63 -38.17
CA GLN A 343 3.73 -10.69 -38.83
C GLN A 343 4.98 -11.09 -38.03
N VAL A 344 5.73 -10.12 -37.50
CA VAL A 344 6.96 -10.38 -36.72
C VAL A 344 6.69 -11.03 -35.37
N LEU A 345 5.56 -10.71 -34.74
CA LEU A 345 5.20 -11.29 -33.44
C LEU A 345 4.45 -12.62 -33.57
N ASN A 346 3.66 -12.80 -34.64
CA ASN A 346 2.92 -14.01 -34.88
C ASN A 346 3.85 -15.22 -35.06
N GLY A 347 3.46 -16.38 -34.54
CA GLY A 347 4.33 -17.57 -34.51
C GLY A 347 5.49 -17.50 -33.51
N THR A 348 5.67 -16.40 -32.77
CA THR A 348 6.63 -16.30 -31.66
C THR A 348 5.94 -16.44 -30.30
N GLN A 349 6.71 -16.66 -29.22
CA GLN A 349 6.18 -16.63 -27.85
C GLN A 349 5.53 -15.28 -27.44
N TYR A 350 5.74 -14.23 -28.23
CA TYR A 350 5.19 -12.89 -28.02
C TYR A 350 3.89 -12.66 -28.80
N GLY A 351 3.46 -13.62 -29.63
CA GLY A 351 2.18 -13.56 -30.35
C GLY A 351 0.98 -13.35 -29.42
N ARG A 352 1.04 -13.87 -28.20
CA ARG A 352 0.05 -13.62 -27.13
C ARG A 352 -0.18 -12.15 -26.76
N PHE A 353 0.68 -11.23 -27.20
CA PHE A 353 0.49 -9.79 -27.00
C PHE A 353 -0.33 -9.12 -28.10
N LEU A 354 -0.59 -9.83 -29.20
CA LEU A 354 -1.52 -9.42 -30.25
C LEU A 354 -2.97 -9.59 -29.82
N ASP A 355 -3.23 -10.53 -28.90
CA ASP A 355 -4.56 -10.76 -28.34
C ASP A 355 -4.99 -9.59 -27.43
N ASP A 356 -6.22 -9.11 -27.66
CA ASP A 356 -6.80 -7.99 -26.92
C ASP A 356 -7.78 -8.42 -25.82
N ALA A 357 -7.81 -9.72 -25.49
CA ALA A 357 -8.77 -10.31 -24.55
C ALA A 357 -8.77 -9.65 -23.17
N ASP A 358 -7.64 -9.09 -22.73
CA ASP A 358 -7.53 -8.36 -21.46
C ASP A 358 -8.16 -6.94 -21.49
N TYR A 359 -8.64 -6.49 -22.66
CA TYR A 359 -9.10 -5.12 -22.91
C TYR A 359 -10.51 -5.02 -23.47
N VAL A 360 -11.13 -6.15 -23.85
CA VAL A 360 -12.54 -6.22 -24.22
C VAL A 360 -13.37 -6.22 -22.93
N LYS A 361 -14.29 -5.26 -22.81
CA LYS A 361 -15.26 -5.17 -21.71
C LYS A 361 -16.56 -5.87 -22.07
#